data_AF-A0A179DM40-F1
#
_entry.id   AF-A0A179DM40-F1
#
_cell.length_a   1.000
_cell.length_b   1.000
_cell.length_c   1.000
_cell.angle_alpha   90.00
_cell.angle_beta   90.00
_cell.angle_gamma   90.00
#
_symmetry.space_group_name_H-M   'P 1'
#
loop_
_entity.id
_entity.type
_entity.pdbx_description
1 polymer ?
#
loop_
_entity_poly.entity_id
_entity_poly.type
_entity_poly.pdbx_seq_one_letter_code
_entity_poly.pdbx_strand_id
1 'polypeptide(L)'
;MKKIRLLFNFYKGFFLAPLLISIASSALLFVWGMEAFTMIFWYKIATMLIIYSFINSYKRKELFYYQNLGIGKLKLWFFAYSLDFFFFVILISQSQKFSFFSFLLKYRM
;
A
#
# COMPACT_ATOMS: atom_id res chain seq x y z
N MET A 1 16.47 10.53 15.58
CA MET A 1 16.19 9.07 15.47
C MET A 1 14.85 8.63 16.08
N LYS A 2 14.41 9.13 17.25
CA LYS A 2 13.15 8.70 17.91
C LYS A 2 11.87 8.86 17.06
N LYS A 3 11.76 9.94 16.25
CA LYS A 3 10.54 10.23 15.46
C LYS A 3 10.32 9.25 14.29
N ILE A 4 11.37 8.82 13.59
CA ILE A 4 11.25 7.84 12.50
C ILE A 4 10.77 6.49 13.02
N ARG A 5 11.28 6.07 14.19
CA ARG A 5 10.82 4.85 14.87
C ARG A 5 9.33 4.91 15.21
N LEU A 6 8.82 6.07 15.64
CA LEU A 6 7.39 6.27 15.92
C LEU A 6 6.53 6.13 14.65
N LEU A 7 6.96 6.74 13.54
CA LEU A 7 6.29 6.61 12.24
C LEU A 7 6.24 5.15 11.76
N PHE A 8 7.36 4.44 11.90
CA PHE A 8 7.44 3.03 11.51
C PHE A 8 6.58 2.13 12.40
N ASN A 9 6.57 2.37 13.72
CA ASN A 9 5.70 1.64 14.64
C ASN A 9 4.22 1.83 14.31
N PHE A 10 3.81 3.06 13.94
CA PHE A 10 2.45 3.33 13.51
C PHE A 10 2.09 2.51 12.27
N TYR A 11 2.92 2.55 11.22
CA TYR A 11 2.70 1.79 9.99
C TYR A 11 2.66 0.27 10.24
N LYS A 12 3.59 -0.26 11.04
CA LYS A 12 3.65 -1.69 11.40
C LYS A 12 2.34 -2.19 12.04
N GLY A 13 1.65 -1.32 12.77
CA GLY A 13 0.39 -1.65 13.45
C GLY A 13 -0.78 -2.01 12.53
N PHE A 14 -0.69 -1.72 11.22
CA PHE A 14 -1.74 -2.07 10.26
C PHE A 14 -1.20 -2.47 8.87
N PHE A 15 0.12 -2.62 8.70
CA PHE A 15 0.77 -2.83 7.39
C PHE A 15 0.26 -4.07 6.62
N LEU A 16 -0.21 -5.10 7.33
CA LEU A 16 -0.64 -6.36 6.72
C LEU A 16 -1.83 -6.17 5.77
N ALA A 17 -2.82 -5.38 6.16
CA ALA A 17 -4.01 -5.14 5.33
C ALA A 17 -3.67 -4.49 3.98
N PRO A 18 -3.01 -3.32 3.91
CA PRO A 18 -2.66 -2.69 2.64
C PRO A 18 -1.61 -3.49 1.84
N LEU A 19 -0.75 -4.29 2.49
CA LEU A 19 0.14 -5.24 1.81
C LEU A 19 -0.66 -6.31 1.05
N LEU A 20 -1.61 -6.98 1.71
CA LEU A 20 -2.44 -8.02 1.07
C LEU A 20 -3.25 -7.44 -0.10
N ILE A 21 -3.76 -6.22 0.05
CA ILE A 21 -4.47 -5.51 -1.02
C ILE A 21 -3.53 -5.23 -2.19
N SER A 22 -2.27 -4.84 -1.93
CA SER A 22 -1.27 -4.61 -2.97
C SER A 22 -0.92 -5.90 -3.72
N ILE A 23 -0.79 -7.02 -3.00
CA ILE A 23 -0.55 -8.35 -3.59
C ILE A 23 -1.75 -8.75 -4.47
N ALA A 24 -2.98 -8.66 -3.94
CA ALA A 24 -4.20 -8.95 -4.69
C ALA A 24 -4.33 -8.08 -5.95
N SER A 25 -4.04 -6.78 -5.83
CA SER A 25 -4.03 -5.84 -6.96
C SER A 25 -3.00 -6.24 -8.03
N SER A 26 -1.81 -6.66 -7.61
CA SER A 26 -0.76 -7.12 -8.52
C SER A 26 -1.10 -8.43 -9.22
N ALA A 27 -1.82 -9.33 -8.54
CA ALA A 27 -2.32 -10.59 -9.10
C ALA A 27 -3.43 -10.33 -10.13
N LEU A 28 -4.36 -9.43 -9.85
CA LEU A 28 -5.41 -9.03 -10.79
C LEU A 28 -4.81 -8.39 -12.05
N LEU A 29 -3.82 -7.50 -11.90
CA LEU A 29 -3.08 -6.92 -13.02
C LEU A 29 -2.31 -7.96 -13.84
N PHE A 30 -1.85 -9.04 -13.21
CA PHE A 30 -1.18 -10.12 -13.92
C PHE A 30 -2.14 -10.90 -14.83
N VAL A 31 -3.39 -11.10 -14.38
CA VAL A 31 -4.40 -11.86 -15.14
C VAL A 31 -5.08 -11.00 -16.21
N TRP A 32 -5.43 -9.75 -15.91
CA TRP A 32 -6.18 -8.87 -16.82
C TRP A 32 -5.28 -7.90 -17.60
N GLY A 33 -3.99 -7.84 -17.29
CA GLY A 33 -3.04 -6.95 -17.95
C GLY A 33 -3.21 -5.48 -17.55
N MET A 34 -2.48 -4.60 -18.24
CA MET A 34 -2.42 -3.17 -17.93
C MET A 34 -3.72 -2.41 -18.24
N GLU A 35 -4.63 -2.99 -19.02
CA GLU A 35 -5.95 -2.39 -19.30
C GLU A 35 -6.78 -2.24 -18.02
N ALA A 36 -6.61 -3.16 -17.06
CA ALA A 36 -7.27 -3.10 -15.76
C ALA A 36 -6.61 -2.12 -14.77
N PHE A 37 -5.51 -1.44 -15.13
CA PHE A 37 -4.75 -0.59 -14.20
C PHE A 37 -5.60 0.53 -13.61
N THR A 38 -6.38 1.24 -14.42
CA THR A 38 -7.22 2.34 -13.94
C THR A 38 -8.22 1.86 -12.89
N MET A 39 -8.87 0.72 -13.14
CA MET A 39 -9.84 0.14 -12.21
C MET A 39 -9.16 -0.30 -10.90
N ILE A 40 -8.01 -0.97 -11.00
CA ILE A 40 -7.25 -1.48 -9.85
C ILE A 40 -6.66 -0.32 -9.02
N PHE A 41 -6.25 0.76 -9.67
CA PHE A 41 -5.81 1.98 -9.01
C PHE A 41 -6.92 2.61 -8.16
N TRP A 42 -8.13 2.76 -8.72
CA TRP A 42 -9.29 3.27 -7.97
C TRP A 42 -9.72 2.33 -6.84
N TYR A 43 -9.70 1.02 -7.07
CA TYR A 43 -9.92 0.01 -6.02
C TYR A 43 -8.94 0.19 -4.85
N LYS A 44 -7.65 0.44 -5.15
CA LYS A 44 -6.65 0.68 -4.12
C LYS A 44 -6.87 1.98 -3.35
N ILE A 45 -7.30 3.05 -4.01
CA ILE A 45 -7.68 4.30 -3.31
C ILE A 45 -8.87 4.06 -2.38
N ALA A 46 -9.92 3.40 -2.86
CA ALA A 46 -11.13 3.12 -2.09
C ALA A 46 -10.82 2.29 -0.83
N THR A 47 -10.03 1.22 -0.98
CA THR A 47 -9.63 0.39 0.15
C THR A 47 -8.73 1.13 1.16
N MET A 48 -7.86 2.03 0.69
CA MET A 48 -7.08 2.89 1.59
C MET A 48 -7.96 3.85 2.39
N LEU A 49 -9.00 4.43 1.78
CA LEU A 49 -9.97 5.27 2.51
C LEU A 49 -10.73 4.49 3.58
N ILE A 50 -11.06 3.22 3.32
CA ILE A 50 -11.69 2.33 4.31
C ILE A 50 -10.72 2.06 5.48
N ILE A 51 -9.46 1.69 5.18
CA ILE A 51 -8.42 1.47 6.21
C ILE A 51 -8.23 2.74 7.04
N TYR A 52 -8.17 3.90 6.39
CA TYR A 52 -8.09 5.20 7.06
C TYR A 52 -9.21 5.41 8.06
N SER A 53 -10.45 5.22 7.61
CA SER A 53 -11.65 5.44 8.43
C SER A 53 -11.70 4.48 9.61
N PHE A 54 -11.34 3.21 9.36
CA PHE A 54 -11.27 2.17 10.38
C PHE A 54 -10.22 2.49 11.44
N ILE A 55 -8.97 2.77 11.03
CA ILE A 55 -7.87 3.06 11.95
C ILE A 55 -8.09 4.36 12.72
N ASN A 56 -8.62 5.39 12.06
CA ASN A 56 -8.91 6.68 12.72
C ASN A 56 -9.98 6.55 13.82
N SER A 57 -10.87 5.57 13.68
CA SER A 57 -11.91 5.25 14.68
C SER A 57 -11.37 4.30 15.76
N TYR A 58 -10.79 3.16 15.36
CA TYR A 58 -10.33 2.10 16.25
C TYR A 58 -9.09 2.50 17.07
N LYS A 59 -8.13 3.18 16.43
CA LYS A 59 -6.85 3.59 17.05
C LYS A 59 -6.82 5.08 17.43
N ARG A 60 -7.99 5.68 17.67
CA ARG A 60 -8.10 7.12 18.00
C ARG A 60 -7.19 7.51 19.17
N LYS A 61 -7.10 6.67 20.22
CA LYS A 61 -6.24 6.91 21.39
C LYS A 61 -4.74 6.88 21.04
N GLU A 62 -4.31 5.94 20.21
CA GLU A 62 -2.92 5.87 19.72
C GLU A 62 -2.58 7.13 18.90
N LEU A 63 -3.50 7.61 18.05
CA LEU A 63 -3.30 8.83 17.27
C LEU A 63 -3.11 10.07 18.16
N PHE A 64 -3.85 10.17 19.27
CA PHE A 64 -3.64 11.24 20.26
C PHE A 64 -2.29 11.11 20.98
N TYR A 65 -1.85 9.89 21.28
CA TYR A 65 -0.52 9.66 21.85
C TYR A 65 0.60 10.19 20.94
N TYR A 66 0.54 9.91 19.63
CA TYR A 66 1.51 10.46 18.68
C TYR A 66 1.44 11.98 18.56
N GLN A 67 0.24 12.57 18.66
CA GLN A 67 0.07 14.02 18.68
C GLN A 67 0.72 14.67 19.90
N ASN A 68 0.57 14.07 21.09
CA ASN A 68 1.22 14.53 22.32
C ASN A 68 2.76 14.43 22.24
N LEU A 69 3.28 13.52 21.42
CA LEU A 69 4.72 13.42 21.10
C LEU A 69 5.18 14.39 20.00
N GLY A 70 4.30 15.29 19.54
CA GLY A 70 4.59 16.30 18.52
C GLY A 70 4.54 15.79 17.07
N ILE A 71 3.94 14.63 16.81
CA ILE A 71 3.73 14.10 15.47
C ILE A 71 2.25 14.27 15.10
N GLY A 72 1.96 15.16 14.16
CA GLY A 72 0.60 15.36 13.66
C GLY A 72 0.05 14.15 12.90
N LYS A 73 -1.26 13.94 12.97
CA LYS A 73 -1.99 12.87 12.24
C LYS A 73 -1.69 12.88 10.74
N LEU A 74 -1.64 14.06 10.12
CA LEU A 74 -1.31 14.20 8.70
C LEU A 74 0.06 13.63 8.36
N LYS A 75 1.08 13.84 9.21
CA LYS A 75 2.44 13.31 8.97
C LYS A 75 2.48 11.79 9.08
N LEU A 76 1.73 11.20 10.01
CA LEU A 76 1.60 9.74 10.16
C LEU A 76 0.98 9.12 8.90
N TRP A 77 -0.14 9.67 8.44
CA TRP A 77 -0.85 9.17 7.27
C TRP A 77 -0.08 9.40 5.98
N PHE A 78 0.53 10.56 5.80
CA PHE A 78 1.36 10.84 4.63
C PHE A 78 2.55 9.86 4.54
N PHE A 79 3.22 9.59 5.66
CA PHE A 79 4.28 8.59 5.72
C PHE A 79 3.77 7.17 5.39
N ALA A 80 2.65 6.75 5.98
CA ALA A 80 2.08 5.43 5.74
C ALA A 80 1.64 5.23 4.28
N TYR A 81 0.96 6.22 3.69
CA TYR A 81 0.54 6.18 2.29
C TYR A 81 1.73 6.21 1.33
N SER A 82 2.77 6.98 1.66
CA SER A 82 3.99 7.01 0.83
C SER A 82 4.68 5.65 0.80
N LEU A 83 4.80 4.98 1.96
CA LEU A 83 5.36 3.63 2.03
C LEU A 83 4.52 2.61 1.26
N ASP A 84 3.20 2.61 1.47
CA ASP A 84 2.32 1.67 0.77
C ASP A 84 2.32 1.89 -0.75
N PHE A 85 2.27 3.15 -1.19
CA PHE A 85 2.35 3.48 -2.62
C PHE A 85 3.67 2.99 -3.22
N PHE A 86 4.78 3.16 -2.50
CA PHE A 86 6.08 2.63 -2.93
C PHE A 86 6.06 1.10 -3.07
N PHE A 87 5.50 0.37 -2.11
CA PHE A 87 5.34 -1.08 -2.21
C PHE A 87 4.47 -1.51 -3.40
N PHE A 88 3.38 -0.79 -3.63
CA PHE A 88 2.49 -1.06 -4.75
C PHE A 88 3.17 -0.88 -6.11
N VAL A 89 3.94 0.21 -6.29
CA VAL A 89 4.70 0.46 -7.52
C VAL A 89 5.74 -0.63 -7.76
N ILE A 90 6.45 -1.06 -6.70
CA ILE A 90 7.41 -2.17 -6.79
C ILE A 90 6.72 -3.46 -7.24
N LEU A 91 5.61 -3.83 -6.59
CA LEU A 91 4.89 -5.08 -6.91
C LEU A 91 4.37 -5.10 -8.35
N ILE A 92 3.82 -3.98 -8.82
CA ILE A 92 3.36 -3.88 -10.21
C ILE A 92 4.54 -3.98 -11.18
N SER A 93 5.63 -3.27 -10.91
CA SER A 93 6.80 -3.27 -11.78
C SER A 93 7.41 -4.68 -11.92
N GLN A 94 7.42 -5.46 -10.83
CA GLN A 94 7.89 -6.84 -10.85
C GLN A 94 6.91 -7.76 -11.62
N SER A 95 5.60 -7.61 -11.38
CA SER A 95 4.57 -8.39 -12.05
C SER A 95 4.59 -8.21 -13.58
N GLN A 96 4.79 -6.97 -14.06
CA GLN A 96 4.87 -6.69 -15.50
C GLN A 96 6.13 -7.25 -16.15
N LYS A 97 7.30 -7.14 -15.49
CA LYS A 97 8.54 -7.78 -15.97
C LYS A 97 8.38 -9.30 -16.10
N PHE A 98 7.75 -9.91 -15.11
CA PHE A 98 7.50 -11.35 -15.11
C PHE A 98 6.54 -11.77 -16.22
N SER A 99 5.45 -11.03 -16.41
CA SER A 99 4.48 -11.26 -17.50
C SER A 99 5.15 -11.16 -18.88
N PHE A 100 5.96 -10.12 -19.11
CA PHE A 100 6.71 -9.95 -20.35
C PHE A 100 7.71 -11.09 -20.61
N PHE A 101 8.44 -11.53 -19.58
CA PHE A 101 9.37 -12.66 -19.69
C PHE A 101 8.65 -13.99 -19.99
N SER A 102 7.51 -14.24 -19.35
CA SER A 102 6.67 -15.42 -19.63
C SER A 102 6.15 -15.44 -21.07
N PHE A 103 5.74 -14.28 -21.60
CA PHE A 103 5.35 -14.14 -23.00
C PHE A 103 6.51 -14.48 -23.95
N LEU A 104 7.72 -13.96 -23.71
CA LEU A 104 8.89 -14.27 -24.54
C LEU A 104 9.22 -15.76 -24.57
N LEU A 105 9.16 -16.46 -23.44
CA LEU A 105 9.38 -17.91 -23.38
C LEU A 105 8.33 -18.70 -24.18
N LYS A 106 7.07 -18.27 -24.16
CA LYS A 106 5.98 -18.94 -24.88
C LYS A 106 6.11 -18.86 -26.40
N TYR A 107 6.74 -17.80 -26.94
CA TYR A 107 6.91 -17.58 -28.37
C TYR A 107 8.34 -17.87 -28.88
N ARG A 108 9.25 -18.31 -28.00
CA ARG A 108 10.62 -18.75 -28.37
C ARG A 108 10.77 -20.27 -28.52
N MET A 109 9.72 -21.05 -28.22
CA MET A 109 9.60 -22.48 -28.56
C MET A 109 8.64 -22.63 -29.73
#